data_AF-A0A2G7GWD3-F1
#
_entry.id   AF-A0A2G7GWD3-F1
#
_cell.length_a   1.000
_cell.length_b   1.000
_cell.length_c   1.000
_cell.angle_alpha   90.00
_cell.angle_beta   90.00
_cell.angle_gamma   90.00
#
_symmetry.space_group_name_H-M   'P 1'
#
loop_
_entity.id
_entity.type
_entity.pdbx_description
1 polymer ?
#
loop_
_entity_poly.entity_id
_entity_poly.type
_entity_poly.pdbx_seq_one_letter_code
_entity_poly.pdbx_strand_id
1 'polypeptide(L)'
;MDFADAHWPHLQQTVTRLLDDMRTVVTTQPLTSTWTPDQVTQAQALLEDLGGDWHAHRIRQGTLTHLSELSGAMTVAGCTVMRANIEAIRGHLLLILEDTAAALHSKGTDVLT
;
A
#
# COMPACT_ATOMS: atom_id res chain seq x y z
N MET A 1 0.97 -25.38 -5.95
CA MET A 1 0.95 -23.96 -6.31
C MET A 1 0.30 -23.25 -5.15
N ASP A 2 1.02 -22.35 -4.48
CA ASP A 2 0.50 -21.73 -3.26
C ASP A 2 -0.64 -20.77 -3.65
N PHE A 3 -1.69 -20.70 -2.84
CA PHE A 3 -2.85 -19.85 -3.13
C PHE A 3 -2.42 -18.37 -3.28
N ALA A 4 -1.45 -17.95 -2.48
CA ALA A 4 -0.81 -16.64 -2.59
C ALA A 4 -0.22 -16.38 -3.99
N ASP A 5 0.38 -17.39 -4.63
CA ASP A 5 0.98 -17.27 -5.97
C ASP A 5 -0.08 -16.99 -7.05
N ALA A 6 -1.30 -17.54 -6.90
CA ALA A 6 -2.38 -17.37 -7.86
C ALA A 6 -3.02 -15.98 -7.80
N HIS A 7 -3.10 -15.39 -6.60
CA HIS A 7 -3.67 -14.05 -6.39
C HIS A 7 -2.65 -12.93 -6.60
N TRP A 8 -1.35 -13.25 -6.54
CA TRP A 8 -0.25 -12.29 -6.65
C TRP A 8 -0.33 -11.39 -7.90
N PRO A 9 -0.60 -11.87 -9.13
CA PRO A 9 -0.59 -11.01 -10.31
C PRO A 9 -1.71 -9.94 -10.31
N HIS A 10 -2.92 -10.33 -9.91
CA HIS A 10 -4.08 -9.42 -9.88
C HIS A 10 -3.93 -8.36 -8.78
N LEU A 11 -3.43 -8.82 -7.63
CA LEU A 11 -3.11 -7.98 -6.51
C LEU A 11 -1.97 -7.00 -6.86
N GLN A 12 -0.92 -7.49 -7.51
CA GLN A 12 0.20 -6.67 -7.96
C GLN A 12 -0.28 -5.52 -8.85
N GLN A 13 -1.15 -5.81 -9.82
CA GLN A 13 -1.75 -4.81 -10.69
C GLN A 13 -2.56 -3.78 -9.89
N THR A 14 -3.35 -4.24 -8.91
CA THR A 14 -4.20 -3.36 -8.10
C THR A 14 -3.37 -2.41 -7.24
N VAL A 15 -2.36 -2.93 -6.54
CA VAL A 15 -1.48 -2.10 -5.70
C VAL A 15 -0.64 -1.16 -6.55
N THR A 16 -0.11 -1.59 -7.70
CA THR A 16 0.62 -0.69 -8.63
C THR A 16 -0.26 0.49 -9.05
N ARG A 17 -1.53 0.23 -9.41
CA ARG A 17 -2.47 1.30 -9.75
C ARG A 17 -2.69 2.26 -8.58
N LEU A 18 -2.89 1.75 -7.37
CA LEU A 18 -3.09 2.58 -6.17
C LEU A 18 -1.84 3.44 -5.86
N LEU A 19 -0.64 2.88 -6.05
CA LEU A 19 0.63 3.61 -5.91
C LEU A 19 0.74 4.74 -6.95
N ASP A 20 0.38 4.49 -8.21
CA ASP A 20 0.40 5.50 -9.27
C ASP A 20 -0.62 6.62 -9.04
N ASP A 21 -1.80 6.28 -8.54
CA ASP A 21 -2.81 7.25 -8.13
C ASP A 21 -2.24 8.16 -7.01
N MET A 22 -1.56 7.58 -6.01
CA MET A 22 -0.90 8.36 -4.94
C MET A 22 0.24 9.24 -5.47
N ARG A 23 1.07 8.75 -6.41
CA ARG A 23 2.12 9.56 -7.05
C ARG A 23 1.53 10.75 -7.81
N THR A 24 0.41 10.54 -8.51
CA THR A 24 -0.31 11.61 -9.21
C THR A 24 -0.80 12.66 -8.23
N VAL A 25 -1.36 12.25 -7.09
CA VAL A 25 -1.79 13.19 -6.05
C VAL A 25 -0.62 13.99 -5.49
N VAL A 26 0.50 13.34 -5.15
CA VAL A 26 1.70 14.04 -4.62
C VAL A 26 2.25 15.06 -5.61
N THR A 27 2.31 14.72 -6.90
CA THR A 27 2.90 15.58 -7.94
C THR A 27 1.99 16.74 -8.35
N THR A 28 0.68 16.56 -8.31
CA THR A 28 -0.30 17.59 -8.68
C THR A 28 -0.76 18.45 -7.50
N GLN A 29 -0.44 18.04 -6.27
CA GLN A 29 -0.79 18.77 -5.06
C GLN A 29 -0.09 20.14 -5.05
N PRO A 30 -0.85 21.26 -4.98
CA PRO A 30 -0.25 22.58 -4.89
C PRO A 30 0.56 22.73 -3.61
N LEU A 31 1.71 23.41 -3.73
CA LEU A 31 2.51 23.80 -2.58
C LEU A 31 1.77 24.82 -1.72
N THR A 32 1.89 24.66 -0.42
CA THR A 32 1.28 25.53 0.59
C THR A 32 2.29 25.79 1.71
N SER A 33 1.91 26.55 2.73
CA SER A 33 2.75 26.72 3.93
C SER A 33 2.97 25.41 4.70
N THR A 34 2.09 24.41 4.54
CA THR A 34 2.16 23.11 5.20
C THR A 34 2.65 21.99 4.28
N TRP A 35 2.42 22.11 2.98
CA TRP A 35 2.88 21.17 1.96
C TRP A 35 4.03 21.77 1.15
N THR A 36 5.25 21.46 1.57
CA THR A 36 6.48 22.05 1.03
C THR A 36 7.16 21.14 0.00
N PRO A 37 8.14 21.63 -0.77
CA PRO A 37 8.94 20.79 -1.67
C PRO A 37 9.63 19.61 -0.95
N ASP A 38 10.04 19.80 0.29
CA ASP A 38 10.65 18.75 1.10
C ASP A 38 9.64 17.64 1.42
N GLN A 39 8.38 18.02 1.72
CA GLN A 39 7.29 17.07 1.95
C GLN A 39 6.93 16.28 0.68
N VAL A 40 6.98 16.93 -0.48
CA VAL A 40 6.82 16.27 -1.79
C VAL A 40 7.94 15.24 -2.00
N THR A 41 9.19 15.63 -1.78
CA THR A 41 10.35 14.75 -1.93
C THR A 41 10.26 13.54 -0.98
N GLN A 42 9.91 13.79 0.28
CA GLN A 42 9.72 12.73 1.27
C GLN A 42 8.60 11.77 0.90
N ALA A 43 7.44 12.28 0.44
CA ALA A 43 6.33 11.45 0.01
C ALA A 43 6.68 10.61 -1.23
N GLN A 44 7.42 11.18 -2.18
CA GLN A 44 7.90 10.45 -3.37
C GLN A 44 8.85 9.31 -2.98
N ALA A 45 9.82 9.56 -2.10
CA ALA A 45 10.74 8.54 -1.61
C ALA A 45 9.98 7.40 -0.91
N LEU A 46 9.00 7.71 -0.06
CA LEU A 46 8.17 6.69 0.59
C LEU A 46 7.33 5.87 -0.41
N LEU A 47 6.83 6.49 -1.49
CA LEU A 47 6.10 5.78 -2.55
C LEU A 47 7.01 4.92 -3.42
N GLU A 48 8.27 5.30 -3.58
CA GLU A 48 9.29 4.49 -4.24
C GLU A 48 9.66 3.28 -3.39
N ASP A 49 9.96 3.51 -2.10
CA ASP A 49 10.23 2.45 -1.12
C ASP A 49 9.08 1.46 -1.05
N LEU A 50 7.83 1.94 -0.97
CA LEU A 50 6.65 1.07 -0.92
C LEU A 50 6.47 0.26 -2.21
N GLY A 51 6.77 0.84 -3.37
CA GLY A 51 6.75 0.15 -4.65
C GLY A 51 7.83 -0.92 -4.78
N GLY A 52 9.03 -0.65 -4.23
CA GLY A 52 10.13 -1.59 -4.15
C GLY A 52 9.86 -2.75 -3.17
N ASP A 53 9.41 -2.43 -1.96
CA ASP A 53 9.00 -3.39 -0.93
C ASP A 53 7.90 -4.33 -1.43
N TRP A 54 6.95 -3.79 -2.20
CA TRP A 54 5.90 -4.57 -2.83
C TRP A 54 6.44 -5.57 -3.87
N HIS A 55 7.33 -5.12 -4.76
CA HIS A 55 7.97 -6.00 -5.74
C HIS A 55 8.86 -7.07 -5.07
N ALA A 56 9.44 -6.76 -3.91
CA ALA A 56 10.30 -7.67 -3.16
C ALA A 56 9.56 -8.58 -2.15
N HIS A 57 8.22 -8.59 -2.16
CA HIS A 57 7.34 -9.40 -1.28
C HIS A 57 7.35 -9.04 0.21
N ARG A 58 7.76 -7.82 0.61
CA ARG A 58 7.77 -7.40 2.02
C ARG A 58 7.24 -5.97 2.18
N ILE A 59 5.92 -5.77 2.09
CA ILE A 59 5.36 -4.46 2.44
C ILE A 59 5.66 -4.14 3.91
N ARG A 60 6.32 -3.00 4.14
CA ARG A 60 6.52 -2.44 5.47
C ARG A 60 5.35 -1.54 5.86
N GLN A 61 4.58 -1.97 6.86
CA GLN A 61 3.46 -1.20 7.42
C GLN A 61 3.89 0.22 7.88
N GLY A 62 5.14 0.41 8.29
CA GLY A 62 5.68 1.71 8.69
C GLY A 62 5.63 2.77 7.57
N THR A 63 5.88 2.38 6.32
CA THR A 63 5.86 3.29 5.17
C THR A 63 4.45 3.82 4.89
N LEU A 64 3.42 2.96 5.05
CA LEU A 64 2.02 3.36 4.94
C LEU A 64 1.59 4.33 6.05
N THR A 65 2.09 4.14 7.28
CA THR A 65 1.81 5.06 8.39
C THR A 65 2.41 6.44 8.15
N HIS A 66 3.66 6.53 7.70
CA HIS A 66 4.29 7.82 7.38
C HIS A 66 3.58 8.55 6.24
N LEU A 67 3.16 7.84 5.18
CA LEU A 67 2.36 8.45 4.10
C LEU A 67 1.01 8.99 4.62
N SER A 68 0.37 8.30 5.57
CA SER A 68 -0.87 8.75 6.20
C SER A 68 -0.67 10.04 7.00
N GLU A 69 0.45 10.17 7.71
CA GLU A 69 0.79 11.39 8.47
C GLU A 69 1.04 12.57 7.52
N LEU A 70 1.85 12.35 6.47
CA LEU A 70 2.13 13.34 5.43
C LEU A 70 0.87 13.82 4.72
N SER A 71 -0.10 12.93 4.49
CA SER A 71 -1.37 13.28 3.87
C SER A 71 -2.15 14.37 4.62
N GLY A 72 -1.92 14.51 5.94
CA GLY A 72 -2.58 15.52 6.78
C GLY A 72 -2.17 16.96 6.45
N ALA A 73 -1.03 17.15 5.77
CA ALA A 73 -0.55 18.45 5.35
C ALA A 73 -1.03 18.86 3.94
N MET A 74 -1.67 17.95 3.21
CA MET A 74 -2.21 18.17 1.86
C MET A 74 -3.54 18.94 1.89
N THR A 75 -4.03 19.34 0.71
CA THR A 75 -5.43 19.79 0.58
C THR A 75 -6.40 18.69 0.99
N VAL A 76 -7.64 19.07 1.34
CA VAL A 76 -8.70 18.11 1.71
C VAL A 76 -8.91 17.06 0.60
N ALA A 77 -8.89 17.47 -0.67
CA ALA A 77 -9.02 16.56 -1.80
C ALA A 77 -7.84 15.57 -1.88
N GLY A 78 -6.61 16.07 -1.84
CA GLY A 78 -5.41 15.23 -1.86
C GLY A 78 -5.33 14.26 -0.67
N CYS A 79 -5.64 14.75 0.54
CA CYS A 79 -5.69 13.95 1.76
C CYS A 79 -6.70 12.80 1.65
N THR A 80 -7.89 13.09 1.11
CA THR A 80 -8.97 12.09 0.96
C THR A 80 -8.54 10.95 0.03
N VAL A 81 -8.00 11.29 -1.15
CA VAL A 81 -7.53 10.28 -2.11
C VAL A 81 -6.36 9.47 -1.53
N MET A 82 -5.40 10.16 -0.90
CA MET A 82 -4.24 9.50 -0.27
C MET A 82 -4.67 8.50 0.81
N ARG A 83 -5.58 8.89 1.71
CA ARG A 83 -6.09 8.01 2.77
C ARG A 83 -6.91 6.85 2.22
N ALA A 84 -7.75 7.09 1.22
CA ALA A 84 -8.52 6.02 0.58
C ALA A 84 -7.60 4.95 -0.04
N ASN A 85 -6.53 5.38 -0.72
CA ASN A 85 -5.57 4.45 -1.33
C ASN A 85 -4.74 3.70 -0.30
N ILE A 86 -4.33 4.35 0.79
CA ILE A 86 -3.63 3.68 1.91
C ILE A 86 -4.53 2.60 2.54
N GLU A 87 -5.80 2.92 2.82
CA GLU A 87 -6.75 1.96 3.38
C GLU A 87 -7.04 0.80 2.41
N ALA A 88 -7.17 1.07 1.12
CA ALA A 88 -7.32 0.01 0.12
C ALA A 88 -6.11 -0.94 0.12
N ILE A 89 -4.88 -0.42 0.16
CA ILE A 89 -3.66 -1.25 0.25
C ILE A 89 -3.66 -2.08 1.54
N ARG A 90 -4.01 -1.48 2.68
CA ARG A 90 -4.12 -2.20 3.97
C ARG A 90 -5.14 -3.33 3.92
N GLY A 91 -6.32 -3.07 3.36
CA GLY A 91 -7.38 -4.07 3.21
C GLY A 91 -6.95 -5.23 2.31
N HIS A 92 -6.32 -4.93 1.18
CA HIS A 92 -5.79 -5.97 0.29
C HIS A 92 -4.71 -6.82 0.97
N LEU A 93 -3.82 -6.22 1.76
CA LEU A 93 -2.82 -6.96 2.54
C LEU A 93 -3.45 -7.89 3.56
N LEU A 94 -4.44 -7.41 4.31
CA LEU A 94 -5.10 -8.18 5.34
C LEU A 94 -5.82 -9.41 4.76
N LEU A 95 -6.51 -9.25 3.63
CA LEU A 95 -7.17 -10.37 2.94
C LEU A 95 -6.17 -11.48 2.55
N ILE A 96 -5.00 -11.13 2.01
CA ILE A 96 -3.99 -12.13 1.65
C ILE A 96 -3.47 -12.85 2.88
N LEU A 97 -3.24 -12.12 3.98
CA LEU A 97 -2.74 -12.72 5.23
C LEU A 97 -3.78 -13.68 5.82
N GLU A 98 -5.06 -13.30 5.83
CA GLU A 98 -6.17 -14.13 6.28
C GLU A 98 -6.31 -15.39 5.42
N ASP A 99 -6.33 -15.24 4.10
CA ASP A 99 -6.46 -16.36 3.17
C ASP A 99 -5.23 -17.29 3.22
N THR A 100 -4.02 -16.73 3.35
CA THR A 100 -2.78 -17.52 3.51
C THR A 100 -2.80 -18.29 4.82
N ALA A 101 -3.26 -17.68 5.92
CA ALA A 101 -3.41 -18.35 7.21
C ALA A 101 -4.45 -19.48 7.13
N ALA A 102 -5.59 -19.26 6.46
CA ALA A 102 -6.62 -20.28 6.25
C ALA A 102 -6.09 -21.47 5.41
N ALA A 103 -5.34 -21.19 4.33
CA ALA A 103 -4.71 -22.21 3.50
C ALA A 103 -3.68 -23.04 4.28
N LEU A 104 -2.87 -22.41 5.14
CA LEU A 104 -1.92 -23.13 6.00
C LEU A 104 -2.64 -23.98 7.06
N HIS A 105 -3.74 -23.48 7.64
CA HIS A 105 -4.51 -24.22 8.63
C HIS A 105 -5.17 -25.48 8.03
N SER A 106 -5.77 -25.35 6.84
CA SER A 106 -6.40 -26.49 6.13
C SER A 106 -5.42 -27.61 5.77
N LYS A 107 -4.20 -27.25 5.34
CA LYS A 107 -3.12 -28.22 5.08
C LYS A 107 -2.60 -28.91 6.35
N GLY A 108 -2.68 -28.26 7.50
CA GLY A 108 -2.28 -28.84 8.79
C GLY A 108 -3.29 -29.86 9.33
N THR A 109 -4.57 -29.71 9.01
CA THR A 109 -5.64 -30.65 9.40
C THR A 109 -5.69 -31.93 8.56
N ASP A 110 -5.27 -31.89 7.30
CA ASP A 110 -5.26 -33.06 6.40
C ASP A 110 -4.17 -34.10 6.75
N VAL A 111 -3.24 -33.79 7.66
CA VAL A 111 -2.15 -34.71 8.08
C VAL A 111 -2.57 -35.60 9.27
N LEU A 112 -3.75 -35.36 9.87
CA LEU A 112 -4.23 -36.05 11.07
C LEU A 112 -5.46 -36.96 10.85
N THR A 113 -5.86 -37.21 9.60
CA THR A 113 -6.91 -38.18 9.23
C THR A 113 -6.36 -39.24 8.29
#